data_AF-A0A7D6GTL1-F1
#
_entry.id   AF-A0A7D6GTL1-F1
#
_cell.length_a   1.000
_cell.length_b   1.000
_cell.length_c   1.000
_cell.angle_alpha   90.00
_cell.angle_beta   90.00
_cell.angle_gamma   90.00
#
_symmetry.space_group_name_H-M   'P 1'
#
loop_
_entity.id
_entity.type
_entity.pdbx_description
1 polymer ?
#
loop_
_entity_poly.entity_id
_entity_poly.type
_entity_poly.pdbx_seq_one_letter_code
_entity_poly.pdbx_strand_id
1 'polypeptide(L)'
;MATDDRYKLLGVYLSEDVFDALDDFLYETAGVVDYEEYFDSSASTIPAGDPGADATDRLLSAVVTDFADLYDEAAFDAARGVDPDAFVLTQLAAEPQTITNARERFQAAATIREADLRTVHTAILSAFLSREPELETR
;
A
#
# COMPACT_ATOMS: atom_id res chain seq x y z
N MET A 1 -3.24 -9.92 27.50
CA MET A 1 -3.26 -10.26 26.06
C MET A 1 -2.04 -9.59 25.49
N ALA A 2 -1.07 -10.35 24.98
CA ALA A 2 0.04 -9.76 24.26
C ALA A 2 -0.50 -9.39 22.89
N THR A 3 -0.88 -8.12 22.71
CA THR A 3 -0.88 -7.54 21.38
C THR A 3 0.53 -7.82 20.88
N ASP A 4 0.68 -8.54 19.76
CA ASP A 4 1.98 -8.63 19.13
C ASP A 4 2.21 -7.21 18.62
N ASP A 5 2.84 -6.35 19.43
CA ASP A 5 3.14 -4.92 19.18
C ASP A 5 4.19 -4.79 18.05
N ARG A 6 3.99 -5.55 16.99
CA ARG A 6 4.92 -5.75 15.90
C ARG A 6 4.16 -5.78 14.59
N TYR A 7 4.52 -4.83 13.73
CA TYR A 7 4.07 -4.82 12.36
C TYR A 7 4.70 -5.97 11.58
N LYS A 8 3.96 -6.46 10.59
CA LYS A 8 4.47 -7.38 9.57
C LYS A 8 4.58 -6.65 8.24
N LEU A 9 5.38 -7.19 7.33
CA LEU A 9 5.55 -6.65 5.99
C LEU A 9 4.59 -7.31 5.00
N LEU A 10 3.97 -6.49 4.16
CA LEU A 10 3.19 -6.88 3.00
C LEU A 10 3.88 -6.36 1.74
N GLY A 11 4.38 -7.28 0.92
CA GLY A 11 4.91 -6.95 -0.39
C GLY A 11 3.79 -6.57 -1.36
N VAL A 12 3.87 -5.36 -1.93
CA VAL A 12 2.99 -4.85 -2.98
C VAL A 12 3.80 -4.45 -4.21
N TYR A 13 3.16 -4.52 -5.38
CA TYR A 13 3.80 -4.20 -6.65
C TYR A 13 3.19 -2.91 -7.19
N LEU A 14 4.01 -1.90 -7.40
CA LEU A 14 3.61 -0.57 -7.84
C LEU A 14 4.29 -0.25 -9.17
N SER A 15 3.63 0.49 -10.05
CA SER A 15 4.36 1.20 -11.11
C SER A 15 5.28 2.26 -10.49
N GLU A 16 6.32 2.65 -11.21
CA GLU A 16 7.28 3.67 -10.76
C GLU A 16 6.57 4.96 -10.28
N ASP A 17 5.62 5.50 -11.06
CA ASP A 17 4.88 6.71 -10.67
C ASP A 17 4.09 6.57 -9.34
N VAL A 18 3.57 5.38 -9.06
CA VAL A 18 2.79 5.12 -7.84
C VAL A 18 3.71 4.86 -6.65
N PHE A 19 4.89 4.28 -6.90
CA PHE A 19 5.94 4.16 -5.92
C PHE A 19 6.46 5.55 -5.51
N ASP A 20 6.76 6.42 -6.47
CA ASP A 20 7.21 7.79 -6.19
C ASP A 20 6.17 8.58 -5.39
N ALA A 21 4.88 8.45 -5.74
CA ALA A 21 3.80 9.09 -4.97
C ALA A 21 3.68 8.54 -3.54
N LEU A 22 3.97 7.25 -3.34
CA LEU A 22 3.99 6.64 -2.01
C LEU A 22 5.21 7.11 -1.19
N ASP A 23 6.39 7.22 -1.80
CA ASP A 23 7.60 7.74 -1.17
C ASP A 23 7.38 9.18 -0.69
N ASP A 24 6.83 10.05 -1.56
CA ASP A 24 6.50 11.44 -1.22
C ASP A 24 5.48 11.51 -0.07
N PHE A 25 4.41 10.71 -0.13
CA PHE A 25 3.43 10.62 0.95
C PHE A 25 4.06 10.22 2.30
N LEU A 26 4.98 9.24 2.30
CA LEU A 26 5.65 8.78 3.53
C LEU A 26 6.70 9.77 4.03
N TYR A 27 7.36 10.49 3.12
CA TYR A 27 8.22 11.61 3.46
C TYR A 27 7.42 12.71 4.17
N GLU A 28 6.28 13.13 3.60
CA GLU A 28 5.44 14.17 4.17
C GLU A 28 4.80 13.75 5.51
N THR A 29 4.30 12.52 5.58
CA THR A 29 3.54 12.02 6.74
C THR A 29 4.43 11.59 7.90
N ALA A 30 5.58 10.99 7.61
CA ALA A 30 6.43 10.33 8.61
C ALA A 30 7.91 10.73 8.55
N GLY A 31 8.33 11.56 7.58
CA GLY A 31 9.72 11.97 7.42
C GLY A 31 10.64 10.87 6.89
N VAL A 32 10.09 9.88 6.20
CA VAL A 32 10.86 8.80 5.57
C VAL A 32 11.56 9.35 4.33
N VAL A 33 12.89 9.41 4.36
CA VAL A 33 13.70 10.08 3.30
C VAL A 33 14.20 9.11 2.23
N ASP A 34 14.09 7.81 2.47
CA ASP A 34 14.52 6.76 1.55
C ASP A 34 13.64 5.52 1.76
N TYR A 35 12.44 5.54 1.18
CA TYR A 35 11.48 4.47 1.42
C TYR A 35 11.92 3.14 0.79
N GLU A 36 12.61 3.19 -0.35
CA GLU A 36 13.09 1.99 -1.06
C GLU A 36 13.94 1.10 -0.16
N GLU A 37 14.85 1.70 0.63
CA GLU A 37 15.71 0.98 1.57
C GLU A 37 15.18 0.96 3.01
N TYR A 38 14.01 1.56 3.28
CA TYR A 38 13.52 1.76 4.65
C TYR A 38 13.17 0.45 5.37
N PHE A 39 12.43 -0.43 4.70
CA PHE A 39 12.05 -1.73 5.27
C PHE A 39 12.98 -2.84 4.80
N ASP A 40 13.74 -3.41 5.74
CA ASP A 40 14.52 -4.61 5.47
C ASP A 40 13.58 -5.80 5.22
N SER A 41 13.55 -6.27 3.96
CA SER A 41 12.71 -7.40 3.54
C SER A 41 13.08 -8.74 4.19
N SER A 42 14.26 -8.85 4.82
CA SER A 42 14.67 -10.02 5.59
C SER A 42 14.20 -9.95 7.05
N ALA A 43 13.82 -8.76 7.54
CA ALA A 43 13.21 -8.58 8.84
C ALA A 43 11.78 -9.15 8.84
N SER A 44 11.53 -10.07 9.77
CA SER A 44 10.23 -10.73 9.88
C SER A 44 9.17 -9.88 10.59
N THR A 45 9.60 -8.86 11.34
CA THR A 45 8.74 -7.96 12.11
C THR A 45 9.39 -6.60 12.33
N ILE A 46 8.59 -5.54 12.35
CA ILE A 46 9.01 -4.17 12.72
C ILE A 46 8.40 -3.83 14.09
N PRO A 47 9.16 -3.25 15.04
CA PRO A 47 8.60 -2.85 16.33
C PRO A 47 7.56 -1.73 16.18
N ALA A 48 6.54 -1.73 17.05
CA ALA A 48 5.60 -0.62 17.14
C ALA A 48 6.29 0.70 17.56
N GLY A 49 5.75 1.82 17.08
CA GLY A 49 6.32 3.16 17.29
C GLY A 49 7.39 3.55 16.28
N ASP A 50 7.58 2.75 15.23
CA ASP A 50 8.32 3.15 14.04
C ASP A 50 7.44 4.08 13.19
N PRO A 51 7.86 5.34 12.92
CA PRO A 51 7.02 6.31 12.21
C PRO A 51 6.59 5.87 10.82
N GLY A 52 7.49 5.24 10.06
CA GLY A 52 7.18 4.72 8.74
C GLY A 52 6.18 3.56 8.81
N ALA A 53 6.35 2.66 9.78
CA ALA A 53 5.43 1.54 9.97
C ALA A 53 4.04 1.98 10.43
N ASP A 54 3.97 2.96 11.34
CA ASP A 54 2.71 3.55 11.78
C ASP A 54 1.99 4.24 10.59
N ALA A 55 2.74 4.89 9.70
CA ALA A 55 2.18 5.54 8.51
C ALA A 55 1.67 4.53 7.48
N THR A 56 2.45 3.49 7.15
CA THR A 56 2.01 2.44 6.22
C THR A 56 0.84 1.62 6.78
N ASP A 57 0.78 1.42 8.10
CA ASP A 57 -0.35 0.75 8.75
C ASP A 57 -1.64 1.55 8.64
N ARG A 58 -1.56 2.87 8.88
CA ARG A 58 -2.70 3.79 8.68
C ARG A 58 -3.15 3.81 7.24
N LEU A 59 -2.22 3.93 6.29
CA LEU A 59 -2.51 3.87 4.86
C LEU A 59 -3.23 2.56 4.51
N LEU A 60 -2.69 1.40 4.91
CA LEU A 60 -3.29 0.13 4.56
C LEU A 60 -4.65 -0.07 5.25
N SER A 61 -4.80 0.41 6.47
CA SER A 61 -6.08 0.40 7.20
C SER A 61 -7.13 1.26 6.51
N ALA A 62 -6.76 2.43 6.00
CA ALA A 62 -7.64 3.29 5.21
C ALA A 62 -8.01 2.61 3.89
N VAL A 63 -7.05 2.05 3.16
CA VAL A 63 -7.29 1.28 1.92
C VAL A 63 -8.25 0.11 2.16
N VAL A 64 -8.12 -0.61 3.27
CA VAL A 64 -9.01 -1.72 3.63
C VAL A 64 -10.43 -1.25 3.98
N THR A 65 -10.53 -0.09 4.65
CA THR A 65 -11.80 0.51 5.07
C THR A 65 -12.57 1.05 3.87
N ASP A 66 -11.90 1.82 3.01
CA ASP A 66 -12.49 2.51 1.86
C ASP A 66 -12.36 1.70 0.56
N PHE A 67 -12.07 0.40 0.67
CA PHE A 67 -11.71 -0.44 -0.47
C PHE A 67 -12.77 -0.44 -1.58
N ALA A 68 -14.06 -0.41 -1.21
CA ALA A 68 -15.13 -0.43 -2.19
C ALA A 68 -15.12 0.84 -3.06
N ASP A 69 -15.03 2.01 -2.42
CA ASP A 69 -14.97 3.29 -3.14
C ASP A 69 -13.67 3.39 -3.97
N LEU A 70 -12.54 2.96 -3.39
CA LEU A 70 -11.26 2.92 -4.11
C LEU A 70 -11.30 2.00 -5.31
N TYR A 71 -11.97 0.86 -5.19
CA TYR A 71 -12.14 -0.09 -6.28
C TYR A 71 -12.97 0.50 -7.43
N ASP A 72 -14.01 1.28 -7.13
CA ASP A 72 -14.82 1.94 -8.17
C ASP A 72 -14.05 3.07 -8.88
N GLU A 73 -13.16 3.76 -8.17
CA GLU A 73 -12.33 4.85 -8.73
C GLU A 73 -11.03 4.37 -9.40
N ALA A 74 -10.59 3.16 -9.08
CA ALA A 74 -9.31 2.63 -9.54
C ALA A 74 -9.25 2.50 -11.07
N ALA A 75 -8.22 3.13 -11.65
CA ALA A 75 -7.94 3.07 -13.09
C ALA A 75 -7.24 1.76 -13.49
N PHE A 76 -7.94 0.61 -13.32
CA PHE A 76 -7.39 -0.71 -13.61
C PHE A 76 -6.86 -0.87 -15.04
N ASP A 77 -7.52 -0.25 -16.02
CA ASP A 77 -7.11 -0.32 -17.43
C ASP A 77 -5.77 0.40 -17.66
N ALA A 78 -5.53 1.51 -16.96
CA ALA A 78 -4.24 2.20 -17.00
C ALA A 78 -3.14 1.34 -16.36
N ALA A 79 -3.41 0.77 -15.18
CA ALA A 79 -2.47 -0.12 -14.49
C ALA A 79 -2.17 -1.40 -15.31
N ARG A 80 -3.12 -1.90 -16.10
CA ARG A 80 -2.93 -3.07 -16.98
C ARG A 80 -2.02 -2.76 -18.17
N GLY A 81 -1.91 -1.50 -18.57
CA GLY A 81 -1.04 -1.04 -19.63
C GLY A 81 0.42 -0.84 -19.22
N VAL A 82 0.72 -0.91 -17.91
CA VAL A 82 2.09 -0.79 -17.39
C VAL A 82 2.89 -2.01 -17.83
N ASP A 83 4.15 -1.77 -18.24
CA ASP A 83 5.06 -2.83 -18.62
C ASP A 83 5.31 -3.79 -17.45
N PRO A 84 5.25 -5.12 -17.68
CA PRO A 84 5.38 -6.11 -16.59
C PRO A 84 6.73 -6.08 -15.87
N ASP A 85 7.79 -5.55 -16.50
CA ASP A 85 9.12 -5.39 -15.92
C ASP A 85 9.33 -4.01 -15.26
N ALA A 86 8.36 -3.09 -15.39
CA ALA A 86 8.40 -1.74 -14.79
C ALA A 86 7.75 -1.66 -13.39
N PHE A 87 7.38 -2.80 -12.80
CA PHE A 87 6.81 -2.83 -11.46
C PHE A 87 7.91 -2.93 -10.39
N VAL A 88 7.83 -2.05 -9.39
CA VAL A 88 8.66 -2.06 -8.19
C VAL A 88 7.96 -2.87 -7.09
N LEU A 89 8.67 -3.81 -6.48
CA LEU A 89 8.20 -4.52 -5.29
C LEU A 89 8.63 -3.73 -4.05
N THR A 90 7.66 -3.22 -3.29
CA THR A 90 7.90 -2.50 -2.03
C THR A 90 7.15 -3.16 -0.86
N GLN A 91 7.50 -2.78 0.38
CA GLN A 91 6.98 -3.39 1.60
C GLN A 91 6.14 -2.39 2.41
N LEU A 92 4.87 -2.70 2.64
CA LEU A 92 4.04 -1.95 3.57
C LEU A 92 4.04 -2.65 4.93
N ALA A 93 4.42 -1.94 6.00
CA ALA A 93 4.29 -2.46 7.35
C ALA A 93 2.88 -2.20 7.88
N ALA A 94 2.23 -3.24 8.40
CA ALA A 94 0.89 -3.11 8.97
C ALA A 94 0.59 -4.22 9.97
N GLU A 95 -0.46 -4.03 10.78
CA GLU A 95 -0.89 -5.03 11.74
C GLU A 95 -1.24 -6.35 11.01
N PRO A 96 -0.97 -7.52 11.62
CA PRO A 96 -1.22 -8.81 10.97
C PRO A 96 -2.65 -8.99 10.46
N GLN A 97 -3.63 -8.43 11.17
CA GLN A 97 -5.04 -8.48 10.78
C GLN A 97 -5.33 -7.55 9.59
N THR A 98 -4.78 -6.34 9.58
CA THR A 98 -4.87 -5.40 8.45
C THR A 98 -4.29 -6.02 7.18
N ILE A 99 -3.13 -6.68 7.28
CA ILE A 99 -2.51 -7.40 6.15
C ILE A 99 -3.40 -8.53 5.65
N THR A 100 -4.01 -9.30 6.55
CA THR A 100 -4.91 -10.39 6.17
C THR A 100 -6.11 -9.84 5.40
N ASN A 101 -6.76 -8.81 5.94
CA ASN A 101 -7.90 -8.14 5.33
C ASN A 101 -7.57 -7.53 3.96
N ALA A 102 -6.38 -6.92 3.82
CA ALA A 102 -5.91 -6.34 2.56
C ALA A 102 -5.66 -7.42 1.51
N ARG A 103 -4.98 -8.52 1.88
CA ARG A 103 -4.72 -9.65 0.98
C ARG A 103 -6.01 -10.26 0.45
N GLU A 104 -7.00 -10.49 1.32
CA GLU A 104 -8.29 -11.04 0.91
C GLU A 104 -9.00 -10.13 -0.10
N ARG A 105 -9.00 -8.81 0.14
CA ARG A 105 -9.58 -7.82 -0.77
C ARG A 105 -8.86 -7.74 -2.10
N PHE A 106 -7.53 -7.66 -2.10
CA PHE A 106 -6.73 -7.63 -3.34
C PHE A 106 -6.90 -8.91 -4.16
N GLN A 107 -6.92 -10.08 -3.52
CA GLN A 107 -7.17 -11.36 -4.20
C GLN A 107 -8.58 -11.45 -4.78
N ALA A 108 -9.58 -10.97 -4.04
CA ALA A 108 -10.95 -10.90 -4.54
C ALA A 108 -11.04 -9.97 -5.76
N ALA A 109 -10.46 -8.77 -5.68
CA ALA A 109 -10.41 -7.81 -6.79
C ALA A 109 -9.70 -8.39 -8.03
N ALA A 110 -8.55 -9.05 -7.84
CA ALA A 110 -7.81 -9.70 -8.92
C ALA A 110 -8.65 -10.78 -9.62
N THR A 111 -9.40 -11.56 -8.84
CA THR A 111 -10.31 -12.60 -9.34
C THR A 111 -11.47 -11.98 -10.13
N ILE A 112 -12.13 -10.95 -9.59
CA ILE A 112 -13.29 -10.30 -10.22
C ILE A 112 -12.89 -9.57 -11.51
N ARG A 113 -11.70 -8.94 -11.54
CA ARG A 113 -11.19 -8.19 -12.70
C ARG A 113 -10.45 -9.04 -13.72
N GLU A 114 -10.25 -10.33 -13.45
CA GLU A 114 -9.39 -11.21 -14.26
C GLU A 114 -8.04 -10.53 -14.58
N ALA A 115 -7.41 -10.01 -13.52
CA ALA A 115 -6.19 -9.22 -13.58
C ALA A 115 -5.17 -9.70 -12.55
N ASP A 116 -3.90 -9.52 -12.84
CA ASP A 116 -2.81 -9.86 -11.92
C ASP A 116 -2.78 -8.92 -10.70
N LEU A 117 -2.20 -9.41 -9.60
CA LEU A 117 -2.08 -8.63 -8.36
C LEU A 117 -1.30 -7.34 -8.54
N ARG A 118 -0.36 -7.28 -9.50
CA ARG A 118 0.40 -6.06 -9.81
C ARG A 118 -0.52 -4.92 -10.26
N THR A 119 -1.42 -5.24 -11.19
CA THR A 119 -2.46 -4.32 -11.67
C THR A 119 -3.36 -3.87 -10.54
N VAL A 120 -3.79 -4.79 -9.67
CA VAL A 120 -4.70 -4.46 -8.56
C VAL A 120 -4.01 -3.58 -7.52
N HIS A 121 -2.82 -3.95 -7.07
CA HIS A 121 -2.06 -3.17 -6.10
C HIS A 121 -1.83 -1.75 -6.60
N THR A 122 -1.33 -1.61 -7.84
CA THR A 122 -1.05 -0.31 -8.46
C THR A 122 -2.32 0.52 -8.61
N ALA A 123 -3.41 -0.04 -9.14
CA ALA A 123 -4.62 0.72 -9.40
C ALA A 123 -5.31 1.21 -8.10
N ILE A 124 -5.38 0.35 -7.07
CA ILE A 124 -6.01 0.70 -5.79
C ILE A 124 -5.16 1.72 -5.03
N LEU A 125 -3.84 1.53 -4.95
CA LEU A 125 -2.97 2.47 -4.24
C LEU A 125 -2.85 3.81 -4.97
N SER A 126 -2.83 3.79 -6.30
CA SER A 126 -2.92 5.02 -7.09
C SER A 126 -4.21 5.79 -6.82
N ALA A 127 -5.36 5.12 -6.74
CA ALA A 127 -6.63 5.75 -6.41
C ALA A 127 -6.61 6.36 -5.00
N PHE A 128 -6.03 5.67 -4.03
CA PHE A 128 -5.90 6.16 -2.67
C PHE A 128 -5.02 7.41 -2.59
N LEU A 129 -3.81 7.36 -3.13
CA LEU A 129 -2.86 8.47 -3.13
C LEU A 129 -3.38 9.69 -3.91
N SER A 130 -4.21 9.46 -4.94
CA SER A 130 -4.85 10.55 -5.70
C SER A 130 -5.93 11.30 -4.92
N ARG A 131 -6.49 10.71 -3.84
CA ARG A 131 -7.48 11.37 -2.97
C ARG A 131 -6.82 12.24 -1.88
N GLU A 132 -5.60 11.91 -1.46
CA GLU A 132 -4.94 12.60 -0.34
C GLU A 132 -4.63 14.09 -0.52
N PRO A 133 -4.49 14.69 -1.72
CA PRO A 133 -4.44 16.15 -1.82
C PRO A 133 -5.70 16.87 -1.28
N GLU A 134 -6.78 16.16 -0.96
CA GLU A 134 -8.04 16.74 -0.44
C GLU A 134 -8.16 16.72 1.10
N LEU A 135 -7.29 16.00 1.83
CA LEU A 135 -7.39 15.87 3.29
C LEU A 135 -6.81 17.06 4.09
N GLU A 136 -6.07 17.96 3.45
CA GLU A 136 -5.55 19.19 4.08
C GLU A 136 -6.53 20.39 4.06
N THR A 137 -7.71 20.26 3.44
CA THR A 137 -8.68 21.37 3.30
C THR A 137 -10.02 21.12 4.01
N ARG A 138 -10.01 20.75 5.30
CA ARG A 138 -11.26 20.80 6.09
C ARG A 138 -11.10 21.20 7.56
#